data_AF-A0A430FKM0-F1
#
_entry.id   AF-A0A430FKM0-F1
#
_cell.length_a   1.000
_cell.length_b   1.000
_cell.length_c   1.000
_cell.angle_alpha   90.00
_cell.angle_beta   90.00
_cell.angle_gamma   90.00
#
_symmetry.space_group_name_H-M   'P 1'
#
loop_
_entity.id
_entity.type
_entity.pdbx_description
1 polymer ?
#
loop_
_entity_poly.entity_id
_entity_poly.type
_entity_poly.pdbx_seq_one_letter_code
_entity_poly.pdbx_strand_id
1 'polypeptide(L)'
;MNDTQERLSDEPAGGMIADNAADSIAHIEALRPDLDMADPKLGLKIAAERLSIVRYVFLVQIEDGIASASQRASLEYADAVLIGWPETDSPEVVDLDDDQLRIVREQMTMMEQYIHRFTSMERAGDVDGMTDTLIRVTERVAEVRRLYQPEFALPTFAEIRRVVQDEWDEDMGKIDPQADDTTADHVERETDEANDEANRAGGQTA
;
A
#
# COMPACT_ATOMS: atom_id res chain seq x y z
N MET A 1 -25.26 -54.30 -45.29
CA MET A 1 -25.98 -53.02 -45.47
C MET A 1 -25.93 -52.29 -44.14
N ASN A 2 -25.31 -51.11 -44.18
CA ASN A 2 -25.11 -50.08 -43.14
C ASN A 2 -24.36 -50.49 -41.87
N ASP A 3 -23.13 -50.01 -41.66
CA ASP A 3 -22.74 -48.60 -41.38
C ASP A 3 -23.32 -48.10 -40.07
N THR A 4 -22.48 -47.98 -39.04
CA THR A 4 -22.05 -46.68 -38.52
C THR A 4 -20.91 -46.94 -37.51
N GLN A 5 -19.76 -46.39 -37.86
CA GLN A 5 -18.50 -46.47 -37.15
C GLN A 5 -18.44 -45.25 -36.21
N GLU A 6 -18.72 -45.43 -34.92
CA GLU A 6 -18.53 -44.38 -33.92
C GLU A 6 -17.06 -44.43 -33.45
N ARG A 7 -16.20 -43.74 -34.22
CA ARG A 7 -14.85 -43.38 -33.75
C ARG A 7 -15.03 -42.34 -32.65
N LEU A 8 -14.94 -42.75 -31.39
CA LEU A 8 -14.55 -41.86 -30.30
C LEU A 8 -13.14 -41.36 -30.63
N SER A 9 -13.04 -40.15 -31.16
CA SER A 9 -11.81 -39.39 -31.20
C SER A 9 -11.49 -38.92 -29.78
N ASP A 10 -10.44 -39.51 -29.22
CA ASP A 10 -9.75 -39.03 -28.04
C ASP A 10 -9.06 -37.70 -28.43
N GLU A 11 -9.77 -36.57 -28.31
CA GLU A 11 -9.17 -35.24 -28.47
C GLU A 11 -8.40 -34.87 -27.20
N PRO A 12 -7.12 -34.46 -27.30
CA PRO A 12 -6.37 -34.06 -26.13
C PRO A 12 -6.88 -32.70 -25.65
N ALA A 13 -7.50 -32.67 -24.48
CA ALA A 13 -7.92 -31.45 -23.78
C ALA A 13 -6.76 -30.48 -23.42
N GLY A 14 -5.52 -30.78 -23.83
CA GLY A 14 -4.33 -29.98 -23.57
C GLY A 14 -4.10 -28.80 -24.54
N GLY A 15 -4.76 -28.76 -25.70
CA GLY A 15 -4.54 -27.71 -26.70
C GLY A 15 -5.21 -26.36 -26.39
N MET A 16 -6.38 -26.39 -25.74
CA MET A 16 -7.23 -25.20 -25.55
C MET A 16 -6.76 -24.27 -24.41
N ILE A 17 -5.93 -24.77 -23.49
CA ILE A 17 -5.36 -24.00 -22.38
C ILE A 17 -4.14 -23.18 -22.82
N ALA A 18 -3.35 -23.69 -23.78
CA ALA A 18 -2.12 -23.04 -24.23
C ALA A 18 -2.38 -21.82 -25.12
N ASP A 19 -3.37 -21.88 -26.01
CA ASP A 19 -3.74 -20.76 -26.90
C ASP A 19 -4.18 -19.52 -26.10
N ASN A 20 -4.91 -19.71 -25.00
CA ASN A 20 -5.46 -18.62 -24.20
C ASN A 20 -4.39 -17.86 -23.37
N ALA A 21 -3.33 -18.57 -22.97
CA ALA A 21 -2.21 -17.97 -22.24
C ALA A 21 -1.31 -17.14 -23.17
N ALA A 22 -1.04 -17.64 -24.39
CA ALA A 22 -0.26 -16.91 -25.38
C ALA A 22 -0.97 -15.62 -25.81
N ASP A 23 -2.28 -15.68 -26.05
CA ASP A 23 -3.09 -14.50 -26.37
C ASP A 23 -3.13 -13.48 -25.23
N SER A 24 -3.18 -13.94 -23.98
CA SER A 24 -3.14 -13.07 -22.79
C SER A 24 -1.79 -12.36 -22.64
N ILE A 25 -0.68 -13.07 -22.86
CA ILE A 25 0.67 -12.49 -22.82
C ILE A 25 0.81 -11.43 -23.91
N ALA A 26 0.41 -11.74 -25.14
CA ALA A 26 0.47 -10.79 -26.25
C ALA A 26 -0.38 -9.54 -25.99
N HIS A 27 -1.53 -9.68 -25.33
CA HIS A 27 -2.36 -8.55 -24.92
C HIS A 27 -1.69 -7.68 -23.85
N ILE A 28 -1.04 -8.30 -22.86
CA ILE A 28 -0.30 -7.58 -21.81
C ILE A 28 0.90 -6.84 -22.42
N GLU A 29 1.68 -7.47 -23.29
CA GLU A 29 2.81 -6.84 -23.98
C GLU A 29 2.38 -5.63 -24.81
N ALA A 30 1.19 -5.69 -25.45
CA ALA A 30 0.63 -4.55 -26.17
C ALA A 30 0.25 -3.38 -25.25
N LEU A 31 -0.20 -3.66 -24.02
CA LEU A 31 -0.57 -2.64 -23.02
C LEU A 31 0.63 -2.11 -22.24
N ARG A 32 1.66 -2.93 -22.06
CA ARG A 32 2.84 -2.67 -21.24
C ARG A 32 4.11 -3.08 -22.00
N PRO A 33 4.49 -2.34 -23.06
CA PRO A 33 5.70 -2.62 -23.82
C PRO A 33 6.98 -2.37 -22.99
N ASP A 34 6.86 -1.75 -21.82
CA ASP A 34 7.92 -1.55 -20.83
C ASP A 34 8.15 -2.76 -19.91
N LEU A 35 7.37 -3.84 -20.07
CA LEU A 35 7.52 -5.08 -19.33
C LEU A 35 8.05 -6.18 -20.25
N ASP A 36 9.17 -6.78 -19.86
CA ASP A 36 9.66 -8.01 -20.47
C ASP A 36 9.18 -9.21 -19.65
N MET A 37 8.24 -9.97 -20.20
CA MET A 37 7.66 -11.15 -19.54
C MET A 37 8.66 -12.30 -19.36
N ALA A 38 9.79 -12.26 -20.08
CA ALA A 38 10.88 -13.21 -19.93
C ALA A 38 11.93 -12.76 -18.90
N ASP A 39 11.88 -11.52 -18.42
CA ASP A 39 12.83 -11.02 -17.41
C ASP A 39 12.59 -11.69 -16.05
N PRO A 40 13.54 -12.47 -15.51
CA PRO A 40 13.40 -13.08 -14.19
C PRO A 40 13.21 -12.02 -13.09
N LYS A 41 13.73 -10.79 -13.27
CA LYS A 41 13.64 -9.68 -12.29
C LYS A 41 12.33 -8.90 -12.40
N LEU A 42 11.44 -9.24 -13.34
CA LEU A 42 10.14 -8.59 -13.49
C LEU A 42 9.33 -8.54 -12.18
N GLY A 43 9.42 -9.61 -11.37
CA GLY A 43 8.74 -9.69 -10.07
C GLY A 43 9.15 -8.57 -9.09
N LEU A 44 10.40 -8.09 -9.17
CA LEU A 44 10.90 -6.98 -8.36
C LEU A 44 10.18 -5.67 -8.71
N LYS A 45 10.04 -5.37 -10.02
CA LYS A 45 9.33 -4.17 -10.50
C LYS A 45 7.84 -4.22 -10.12
N ILE A 46 7.18 -5.35 -10.38
CA ILE A 46 5.74 -5.49 -10.09
C ILE A 46 5.48 -5.35 -8.58
N ALA A 47 6.30 -5.96 -7.72
CA ALA A 47 6.11 -5.88 -6.26
C ALA A 47 6.11 -4.42 -5.76
N ALA A 48 7.06 -3.59 -6.23
CA ALA A 48 7.10 -2.18 -5.89
C ALA A 48 5.89 -1.40 -6.41
N GLU A 49 5.50 -1.60 -7.68
CA GLU A 49 4.33 -0.95 -8.27
C GLU A 49 3.06 -1.28 -7.47
N ARG A 50 2.87 -2.56 -7.13
CA ARG A 50 1.68 -3.02 -6.40
C ARG A 50 1.62 -2.44 -4.98
N LEU A 51 2.72 -2.47 -4.23
CA LEU A 51 2.76 -1.88 -2.90
C LEU A 51 2.52 -0.37 -2.95
N SER A 52 3.12 0.33 -3.92
CA SER A 52 2.96 1.78 -4.08
C SER A 52 1.50 2.19 -4.28
N ILE A 53 0.76 1.43 -5.10
CA ILE A 53 -0.67 1.67 -5.33
C ILE A 53 -1.49 1.43 -4.07
N VAL A 54 -1.32 0.27 -3.42
CA VAL A 54 -2.10 -0.11 -2.22
C VAL A 54 -1.85 0.87 -1.08
N ARG A 55 -0.58 1.27 -0.89
CA ARG A 55 -0.19 2.31 0.07
C ARG A 55 -0.89 3.64 -0.23
N TYR A 56 -0.91 4.07 -1.49
CA TYR A 56 -1.56 5.32 -1.88
C TYR A 56 -3.07 5.29 -1.61
N VAL A 57 -3.75 4.19 -1.97
CA VAL A 57 -5.18 4.03 -1.69
C VAL A 57 -5.43 4.07 -0.18
N PHE A 58 -4.61 3.39 0.62
CA PHE A 58 -4.72 3.41 2.07
C PHE A 58 -4.55 4.81 2.66
N LEU A 59 -3.55 5.57 2.18
CA LEU A 59 -3.30 6.95 2.62
C LEU A 59 -4.55 7.82 2.47
N VAL A 60 -5.24 7.72 1.32
CA VAL A 60 -6.48 8.47 1.07
C VAL A 60 -7.60 8.06 2.03
N GLN A 61 -7.68 6.80 2.44
CA GLN A 61 -8.72 6.34 3.37
C GLN A 61 -8.58 6.88 4.79
N ILE A 62 -7.36 7.28 5.18
CA ILE A 62 -7.08 7.79 6.54
C ILE A 62 -6.85 9.32 6.57
N GLU A 63 -7.02 10.00 5.43
CA GLU A 63 -6.75 11.44 5.27
C GLU A 63 -7.75 12.32 6.03
N ASP A 64 -9.01 11.86 6.15
CA ASP A 64 -10.08 12.56 6.85
C ASP A 64 -10.01 12.29 8.37
N GLY A 65 -8.89 12.67 9.01
CA GLY A 65 -8.73 12.60 10.46
C GLY A 65 -7.28 12.46 10.94
N ILE A 66 -7.11 12.36 12.26
CA ILE A 66 -5.80 12.00 12.83
C ILE A 66 -5.68 10.48 12.75
N ALA A 67 -4.80 9.99 11.88
CA ALA A 67 -4.49 8.57 11.78
C ALA A 67 -4.03 8.02 13.13
N SER A 68 -4.53 6.85 13.52
CA SER A 68 -4.05 6.14 14.71
C SER A 68 -2.58 5.71 14.57
N ALA A 69 -1.91 5.45 15.70
CA ALA A 69 -0.54 4.93 15.71
C ALA A 69 -0.37 3.65 14.85
N SER A 70 -1.37 2.75 14.82
CA SER A 70 -1.30 1.52 14.01
C SER A 70 -1.40 1.82 12.51
N GLN A 71 -2.30 2.73 12.11
CA GLN A 71 -2.43 3.16 10.71
C GLN A 71 -1.13 3.85 10.25
N ARG A 72 -0.60 4.75 11.07
CA ARG A 72 0.68 5.42 10.83
C ARG A 72 1.83 4.41 10.70
N ALA A 73 1.92 3.44 11.61
CA ALA A 73 2.96 2.42 11.55
C ALA A 73 2.88 1.54 10.29
N SER A 74 1.67 1.23 9.81
CA SER A 74 1.51 0.46 8.56
C SER A 74 2.00 1.22 7.32
N LEU A 75 1.78 2.56 7.27
CA LEU A 75 2.30 3.42 6.21
C LEU A 75 3.80 3.57 6.28
N GLU A 76 4.35 3.86 7.46
CA GLU A 76 5.79 3.99 7.65
C GLU A 76 6.52 2.69 7.33
N TYR A 77 5.91 1.53 7.60
CA TYR A 77 6.48 0.25 7.21
C TYR A 77 6.50 0.07 5.70
N ALA A 78 5.42 0.43 5.00
CA ALA A 78 5.39 0.41 3.53
C ALA A 78 6.46 1.35 2.95
N ASP A 79 6.62 2.55 3.52
CA ASP A 79 7.67 3.50 3.12
C ASP A 79 9.07 2.97 3.34
N ALA A 80 9.33 2.39 4.51
CA ALA A 80 10.63 1.82 4.82
C ALA A 80 11.01 0.65 3.90
N VAL A 81 10.01 -0.09 3.38
CA VAL A 81 10.23 -1.15 2.40
C VAL A 81 10.43 -0.60 0.99
N LEU A 82 9.79 0.51 0.64
CA LEU A 82 9.90 1.15 -0.68
C LEU A 82 11.10 2.10 -0.82
N ILE A 83 11.63 2.63 0.28
CA ILE A 83 12.72 3.60 0.24
C ILE A 83 13.96 3.00 -0.41
N GLY A 84 14.52 3.74 -1.38
CA GLY A 84 15.70 3.30 -2.12
C GLY A 84 15.48 1.98 -2.87
N TRP A 85 14.27 1.69 -3.33
CA TRP A 85 14.00 0.50 -4.14
C TRP A 85 14.94 0.44 -5.35
N PRO A 86 15.63 -0.68 -5.60
CA PRO A 86 16.62 -0.76 -6.65
C PRO A 86 15.98 -0.93 -8.03
N GLU A 87 16.64 -0.37 -9.06
CA GLU A 87 16.37 -0.72 -10.46
C GLU A 87 16.83 -2.16 -10.75
N THR A 88 16.19 -2.84 -11.71
CA THR A 88 16.46 -4.26 -12.00
C THR A 88 17.87 -4.52 -12.53
N ASP A 89 18.51 -3.50 -13.14
CA ASP A 89 19.88 -3.54 -13.64
C ASP A 89 20.93 -3.05 -12.63
N SER A 90 20.51 -2.69 -11.41
CA SER A 90 21.42 -2.28 -10.34
C SER A 90 22.40 -3.40 -9.97
N PRO A 91 23.68 -3.08 -9.71
CA PRO A 91 24.67 -4.07 -9.27
C PRO A 91 24.36 -4.65 -7.88
N GLU A 92 23.47 -4.02 -7.11
CA GLU A 92 23.01 -4.52 -5.82
C GLU A 92 21.93 -5.60 -5.95
N VAL A 93 21.36 -5.77 -7.14
CA VAL A 93 20.31 -6.76 -7.43
C VAL A 93 20.94 -8.05 -7.93
N VAL A 94 20.84 -9.10 -7.12
CA VAL A 94 21.35 -10.42 -7.44
C VAL A 94 20.41 -11.15 -8.41
N ASP A 95 20.99 -12.05 -9.21
CA ASP A 95 20.21 -13.02 -9.99
C ASP A 95 19.77 -14.17 -9.09
N LEU A 96 18.54 -14.64 -9.29
CA LEU A 96 17.94 -15.71 -8.51
C LEU A 96 17.98 -17.05 -9.24
N ASP A 97 18.14 -18.13 -8.50
CA ASP A 97 17.95 -19.48 -9.02
C ASP A 97 16.45 -19.85 -9.16
N ASP A 98 16.17 -20.99 -9.78
CA ASP A 98 14.80 -21.45 -10.03
C ASP A 98 13.97 -21.64 -8.75
N ASP A 99 14.61 -22.05 -7.65
CA ASP A 99 13.95 -22.26 -6.36
C ASP A 99 13.58 -20.92 -5.71
N GLN A 100 14.50 -19.96 -5.74
CA GLN A 100 14.25 -18.59 -5.30
C GLN A 100 13.18 -17.91 -6.15
N LEU A 101 13.20 -18.09 -7.48
CA LEU A 101 12.16 -17.59 -8.37
C LEU A 101 10.77 -18.21 -8.08
N ARG A 102 10.71 -19.47 -7.67
CA ARG A 102 9.47 -20.08 -7.20
C ARG A 102 8.97 -19.40 -5.91
N ILE A 103 9.86 -19.08 -4.97
CA ILE A 103 9.49 -18.33 -3.76
C ILE A 103 8.95 -16.94 -4.14
N VAL A 104 9.59 -16.22 -5.07
CA VAL A 104 9.07 -14.93 -5.57
C VAL A 104 7.64 -15.10 -6.09
N ARG A 105 7.38 -16.10 -6.94
CA ARG A 105 6.02 -16.36 -7.46
C ARG A 105 5.01 -16.64 -6.35
N GLU A 106 5.40 -17.38 -5.32
CA GLU A 106 4.56 -17.64 -4.15
C GLU A 106 4.25 -16.36 -3.37
N GLN A 107 5.26 -15.51 -3.10
CA GLN A 107 5.06 -14.21 -2.44
C GLN A 107 4.13 -13.31 -3.26
N MET A 108 4.34 -13.24 -4.59
CA MET A 108 3.49 -12.46 -5.49
C MET A 108 2.04 -12.97 -5.51
N THR A 109 1.85 -14.29 -5.51
CA THR A 109 0.50 -14.88 -5.45
C THR A 109 -0.21 -14.52 -4.15
N MET A 110 0.48 -14.60 -3.01
CA MET A 110 -0.08 -14.20 -1.72
C MET A 110 -0.37 -12.69 -1.68
N MET A 111 0.54 -11.87 -2.21
CA MET A 111 0.37 -10.42 -2.32
C MET A 111 -0.92 -10.09 -3.07
N GLU A 112 -1.15 -10.68 -4.24
CA GLU A 112 -2.37 -10.44 -5.03
C GLU A 112 -3.64 -10.87 -4.29
N GLN A 113 -3.61 -11.98 -3.55
CA GLN A 113 -4.74 -12.39 -2.71
C GLN A 113 -5.01 -11.41 -1.57
N TYR A 114 -3.97 -10.80 -0.98
CA TYR A 114 -4.14 -9.74 -0.01
C TYR A 114 -4.70 -8.46 -0.64
N ILE A 115 -4.23 -8.07 -1.83
CA ILE A 115 -4.75 -6.90 -2.54
C ILE A 115 -6.23 -7.07 -2.88
N HIS A 116 -6.65 -8.26 -3.30
CA HIS A 116 -8.08 -8.53 -3.54
C HIS A 116 -8.94 -8.36 -2.28
N ARG A 117 -8.44 -8.80 -1.12
CA ARG A 117 -9.10 -8.57 0.18
C ARG A 117 -9.10 -7.09 0.54
N PHE A 118 -7.98 -6.40 0.34
CA PHE A 118 -7.84 -4.96 0.57
C PHE A 118 -8.89 -4.16 -0.21
N THR A 119 -9.08 -4.44 -1.50
CA THR A 119 -10.14 -3.80 -2.31
C THR A 119 -11.55 -4.10 -1.80
N SER A 120 -11.78 -5.29 -1.24
CA SER A 120 -13.08 -5.62 -0.65
C SER A 120 -13.34 -4.83 0.64
N MET A 121 -12.31 -4.63 1.45
CA MET A 121 -12.35 -3.83 2.69
C MET A 121 -12.50 -2.33 2.40
N GLU A 122 -11.80 -1.81 1.39
CA GLU A 122 -11.96 -0.44 0.88
C GLU A 122 -13.43 -0.14 0.58
N ARG A 123 -14.09 -1.03 -0.18
CA ARG A 123 -15.52 -0.87 -0.54
C ARG A 123 -16.45 -0.94 0.68
N ALA A 124 -16.03 -1.62 1.74
CA ALA A 124 -16.78 -1.74 2.99
C ALA A 124 -16.48 -0.60 3.98
N GLY A 125 -15.47 0.25 3.71
CA GLY A 125 -14.98 1.24 4.65
C GLY A 125 -14.26 0.64 5.87
N ASP A 126 -13.77 -0.60 5.77
CA ASP A 126 -13.10 -1.32 6.86
C ASP A 126 -11.62 -0.93 6.94
N VAL A 127 -11.35 0.26 7.49
CA VAL A 127 -10.00 0.83 7.59
C VAL A 127 -9.08 -0.01 8.49
N ASP A 128 -9.61 -0.60 9.56
CA ASP A 128 -8.82 -1.48 10.44
C ASP A 128 -8.38 -2.74 9.69
N GLY A 129 -9.29 -3.38 8.95
CA GLY A 129 -8.96 -4.51 8.08
C GLY A 129 -7.98 -4.14 6.98
N MET A 130 -8.10 -2.94 6.41
CA MET A 130 -7.14 -2.41 5.43
C MET A 130 -5.74 -2.22 6.04
N THR A 131 -5.66 -1.74 7.29
CA THR A 131 -4.40 -1.54 8.02
C THR A 131 -3.65 -2.87 8.16
N ASP A 132 -4.33 -3.90 8.68
CA ASP A 132 -3.75 -5.25 8.81
C ASP A 132 -3.35 -5.84 7.47
N THR A 133 -4.13 -5.58 6.42
CA THR A 133 -3.87 -6.12 5.09
C THR A 133 -2.71 -5.42 4.40
N LEU A 134 -2.56 -4.10 4.57
CA LEU A 134 -1.40 -3.35 4.08
C LEU A 134 -0.11 -3.92 4.67
N ILE A 135 -0.07 -4.20 5.98
CA ILE A 135 1.09 -4.83 6.63
C ILE A 135 1.45 -6.14 5.94
N ARG A 136 0.45 -7.00 5.67
CA ARG A 136 0.68 -8.31 5.01
C ARG A 136 1.17 -8.16 3.56
N VAL A 137 0.64 -7.20 2.80
CA VAL A 137 1.14 -6.87 1.44
C VAL A 137 2.60 -6.42 1.52
N THR A 138 2.90 -5.49 2.42
CA THR A 138 4.25 -4.96 2.65
C THR A 138 5.23 -6.07 3.02
N GLU A 139 4.84 -7.03 3.87
CA GLU A 139 5.68 -8.19 4.20
C GLU A 139 6.00 -9.04 2.97
N ARG A 140 5.03 -9.31 2.08
CA ARG A 140 5.28 -10.10 0.86
C ARG A 140 6.30 -9.39 -0.03
N VAL A 141 6.16 -8.07 -0.16
CA VAL A 141 7.04 -7.22 -0.96
C VAL A 141 8.45 -7.15 -0.34
N ALA A 142 8.53 -7.08 0.99
CA ALA A 142 9.80 -7.14 1.71
C ALA A 142 10.51 -8.49 1.50
N GLU A 143 9.78 -9.61 1.47
CA GLU A 143 10.38 -10.92 1.13
C GLU A 143 10.90 -10.96 -0.30
N VAL A 144 10.17 -10.41 -1.27
CA VAL A 144 10.65 -10.29 -2.66
C VAL A 144 11.95 -9.47 -2.70
N ARG A 145 11.98 -8.32 -2.02
CA ARG A 145 13.17 -7.47 -1.95
C ARG A 145 14.34 -8.17 -1.27
N ARG A 146 14.11 -8.91 -0.17
CA ARG A 146 15.15 -9.69 0.52
C ARG A 146 15.85 -10.71 -0.37
N LEU A 147 15.11 -11.34 -1.29
CA LEU A 147 15.70 -12.29 -2.23
C LEU A 147 16.64 -11.58 -3.21
N TYR A 148 16.18 -10.47 -3.80
CA TYR A 148 16.93 -9.72 -4.81
C TYR A 148 18.04 -8.82 -4.25
N GLN A 149 17.92 -8.36 -3.01
CA GLN A 149 18.86 -7.41 -2.39
C GLN A 149 19.18 -7.86 -0.94
N PRO A 150 19.83 -9.02 -0.74
CA PRO A 150 19.99 -9.65 0.57
C PRO A 150 20.82 -8.85 1.58
N GLU A 151 21.72 -7.99 1.07
CA GLU A 151 22.56 -7.13 1.90
C GLU A 151 21.84 -5.86 2.37
N PHE A 152 20.67 -5.55 1.81
CA PHE A 152 19.88 -4.39 2.22
C PHE A 152 19.06 -4.73 3.46
N ALA A 153 19.40 -4.09 4.58
CA ALA A 153 18.70 -4.29 5.84
C ALA A 153 17.30 -3.68 5.78
N LEU A 154 16.28 -4.54 5.79
CA LEU A 154 14.88 -4.13 5.88
C LEU A 154 14.39 -4.24 7.33
N PRO A 155 13.70 -3.22 7.86
CA PRO A 155 13.07 -3.34 9.15
C PRO A 155 11.90 -4.33 9.10
N THR A 156 11.52 -4.82 10.26
CA THR A 156 10.29 -5.55 10.49
C THR A 156 9.17 -4.59 10.88
N PHE A 157 7.91 -4.99 10.68
CA PHE A 157 6.77 -4.20 11.17
C PHE A 157 6.83 -3.97 12.69
N ALA A 158 7.30 -4.95 13.46
CA ALA A 158 7.41 -4.84 14.91
C ALA A 158 8.39 -3.73 15.33
N GLU A 159 9.50 -3.56 14.61
CA GLU A 159 10.47 -2.49 14.85
C GLU A 159 9.88 -1.12 14.54
N ILE A 160 9.24 -0.97 13.37
CA ILE A 160 8.57 0.28 12.98
C ILE A 160 7.45 0.64 13.96
N ARG A 161 6.56 -0.31 14.26
CA ARG A 161 5.44 -0.08 15.17
C ARG A 161 5.91 0.40 16.55
N ARG A 162 7.03 -0.13 17.05
CA ARG A 162 7.58 0.32 18.33
C ARG A 162 8.00 1.78 18.28
N VAL A 163 8.77 2.16 17.26
CA VAL A 163 9.23 3.56 17.09
C VAL A 163 8.05 4.51 16.94
N VAL A 164 7.08 4.16 16.10
CA VAL A 164 5.88 4.97 15.88
C VAL A 164 5.04 5.11 17.14
N GLN A 165 4.90 4.04 17.92
CA GLN A 165 4.16 4.11 19.18
C GLN A 165 4.87 4.98 20.20
N ASP A 166 6.20 4.87 20.32
CA ASP A 166 7.01 5.69 21.23
C ASP A 166 6.86 7.19 20.88
N GLU A 167 6.91 7.53 19.59
CA GLU A 167 6.69 8.91 19.12
C GLU A 167 5.26 9.40 19.35
N TRP A 168 4.26 8.54 19.08
CA TRP A 168 2.86 8.86 19.31
C TRP A 168 2.56 9.13 20.79
N ASP A 169 3.08 8.31 21.69
CA ASP A 169 2.90 8.48 23.13
C ASP A 169 3.56 9.77 23.62
N GLU A 170 4.73 10.12 23.09
CA GLU A 170 5.39 11.39 23.38
C GLU A 170 4.55 12.58 22.91
N ASP A 171 4.02 12.53 21.68
CA ASP A 171 3.24 13.61 21.10
C ASP A 171 1.88 13.79 21.80
N MET A 172 1.19 12.69 22.10
CA MET A 172 -0.06 12.73 22.87
C MET A 172 0.17 13.18 24.32
N GLY A 173 1.33 12.87 24.91
CA GLY A 173 1.71 13.33 26.24
C GLY A 173 1.95 14.85 26.34
N LYS A 174 2.18 15.54 25.21
CA LYS A 174 2.34 17.00 25.14
C LYS A 174 0.99 17.74 25.03
N ILE A 175 -0.10 17.03 24.74
CA ILE A 175 -1.44 17.63 24.61
C ILE A 175 -2.07 17.70 26.00
N ASP A 176 -2.20 18.91 26.56
CA ASP A 176 -2.94 19.15 27.80
C ASP A 176 -4.46 19.08 27.52
N PRO A 177 -5.22 18.17 28.15
CA PRO A 177 -6.68 18.13 28.00
C PRO A 177 -7.39 19.42 28.46
N GLN A 178 -6.70 20.29 29.22
CA GLN A 178 -7.22 21.57 29.70
C GLN A 178 -6.79 22.77 28.83
N ALA A 179 -6.03 22.55 27.75
CA ALA A 179 -5.73 23.60 26.77
C ALA A 179 -6.83 23.76 25.69
N ASP A 180 -8.04 23.25 25.95
CA ASP A 180 -9.24 23.43 25.13
C ASP A 180 -9.95 24.76 25.44
N ASP A 181 -9.16 25.79 25.74
CA ASP A 181 -9.66 27.14 25.99
C ASP A 181 -8.65 28.12 25.38
N THR A 182 -8.63 28.22 24.05
CA THR A 182 -8.15 29.41 23.31
C THR A 182 -8.15 29.20 21.79
N THR A 183 -9.28 29.50 21.14
CA THR A 183 -9.25 30.41 19.98
C THR A 183 -10.62 31.04 19.74
N ALA A 184 -11.71 30.27 19.85
CA ALA A 184 -13.06 30.80 19.63
C ALA A 184 -13.48 31.79 20.73
N ASP A 185 -13.40 31.40 22.00
CA ASP A 185 -13.77 32.24 23.15
C ASP A 185 -12.82 33.43 23.37
N HIS A 186 -11.57 33.35 22.90
CA HIS A 186 -10.61 34.46 22.98
C HIS A 186 -10.88 35.49 21.88
N VAL A 187 -11.19 35.05 20.65
CA VAL A 187 -11.58 35.94 19.55
C VAL A 187 -12.94 36.59 19.82
N GLU A 188 -13.89 35.87 20.43
CA GLU A 188 -15.19 36.43 20.82
C GLU A 188 -15.03 37.51 21.90
N ARG A 189 -14.21 37.27 22.94
CA ARG A 189 -13.90 38.30 23.95
C ARG A 189 -13.17 39.51 23.38
N GLU A 190 -12.16 39.32 22.52
CA GLU A 190 -11.47 40.45 21.88
C GLU A 190 -12.41 41.25 20.96
N THR A 191 -13.35 40.58 20.30
CA THR A 191 -14.33 41.25 19.41
C THR A 191 -15.38 42.02 20.23
N ASP A 192 -15.85 41.47 21.34
CA ASP A 192 -16.80 42.13 22.25
C ASP A 192 -16.16 43.31 22.98
N GLU A 193 -14.91 43.17 23.45
CA GLU A 193 -14.16 44.26 24.09
C GLU A 193 -13.89 45.41 23.10
N ALA A 194 -13.51 45.09 21.86
CA ALA A 194 -13.30 46.10 20.81
C ALA A 194 -14.60 46.81 20.40
N ASN A 195 -15.75 46.11 20.42
CA ASN A 195 -17.05 46.68 20.09
C ASN A 195 -17.57 47.60 21.22
N ASP A 196 -17.36 47.21 22.47
CA ASP A 196 -17.68 48.03 23.65
C ASP A 196 -16.84 49.31 23.73
N GLU A 197 -15.56 49.24 23.34
CA GLU A 197 -14.68 50.40 23.32
C GLU A 197 -15.04 51.38 22.20
N ALA A 198 -15.42 50.88 21.02
CA ALA A 198 -15.95 51.69 19.92
C ALA A 198 -17.27 52.40 20.29
N ASN A 199 -18.15 51.72 21.03
CA ASN A 199 -19.44 52.28 21.44
C ASN A 199 -19.30 53.34 22.55
N ARG A 200 -18.31 53.20 23.45
CA ARG A 200 -17.96 54.25 24.43
C ARG A 200 -17.33 55.47 23.79
N ALA A 201 -16.52 55.30 22.74
CA ALA A 201 -15.88 56.40 22.03
C ALA A 201 -16.85 57.18 21.09
N GLY A 202 -17.88 56.52 20.56
CA GLY A 202 -18.89 57.13 19.68
C GLY A 202 -20.01 57.91 20.38
N GLY A 203 -20.17 57.76 21.69
CA GLY A 203 -21.26 58.36 22.47
C GLY A 203 -21.01 59.79 22.99
N GLN A 204 -19.87 60.41 22.68
CA GLN A 204 -19.47 61.72 23.23
C GLN A 204 -19.46 62.88 22.23
N THR A 205 -20.07 62.72 21.04
CA THR A 205 -20.34 63.83 20.12
C THR A 205 -21.82 63.91 19.77
N ALA A 206 -22.60 64.50 20.69
CA ALA A 206 -23.90 65.09 20.43
C ALA A 206 -23.99 66.46 21.11
#